data_AF-A0ABD5VN75-F1
#
_entry.id   AF-A0ABD5VN75-F1
#
_cell.length_a   1.000
_cell.length_b   1.000
_cell.length_c   1.000
_cell.angle_alpha   90.00
_cell.angle_beta   90.00
_cell.angle_gamma   90.00
#
_symmetry.space_group_name_H-M   'P 1'
#
loop_
_entity.id
_entity.type
_entity.pdbx_description
1 polymer ?
#
loop_
_entity_poly.entity_id
_entity_poly.type
_entity_poly.pdbx_seq_one_letter_code
_entity_poly.pdbx_strand_id
1 'polypeptide(L)'
;MSEDVVSNGLVDDRYVKALRLVEEFQSQVGALLRQFEAQMMQAQPELFEQGETARLRQSENPGSGLANHRINHSLSGPAAPDGVDLNVHLYWMPPAEYNRTDIDGALRAFGYKLKGADTGIDESVAEQTRAGEWELEMAPNPYDSNTVFYRHVSSKAEIMDAMTVLVDHFETFGDAYHMESQS
;
A
#
# COMPACT_ATOMS: atom_id res chain seq x y z
N MET A 1 -0.86 -9.02 -34.86
CA MET A 1 -0.62 -10.11 -33.88
C MET A 1 -0.29 -11.36 -34.69
N SER A 2 1.00 -11.62 -34.85
CA SER A 2 1.55 -12.67 -35.69
C SER A 2 1.63 -14.00 -34.97
N GLU A 3 1.46 -15.09 -35.71
CA GLU A 3 1.60 -16.50 -35.29
C GLU A 3 0.79 -16.90 -34.04
N ASP A 4 -0.44 -17.32 -34.34
CA ASP A 4 -1.34 -18.17 -33.56
C ASP A 4 -1.05 -18.26 -32.05
N VAL A 5 -1.48 -17.22 -31.33
CA VAL A 5 -1.43 -17.09 -29.86
C VAL A 5 -1.96 -18.35 -29.16
N VAL A 6 -2.96 -19.01 -29.76
CA VAL A 6 -3.54 -20.24 -29.24
C VAL A 6 -2.54 -21.40 -29.32
N SER A 7 -1.94 -21.63 -30.49
CA SER A 7 -0.88 -22.64 -30.66
C SER A 7 0.30 -22.38 -29.73
N ASN A 8 0.72 -21.12 -29.57
CA ASN A 8 1.78 -20.74 -28.64
C ASN A 8 1.39 -20.97 -27.16
N GLY A 9 0.12 -20.83 -26.79
CA GLY A 9 -0.36 -21.13 -25.44
C GLY A 9 -0.42 -22.63 -25.13
N LEU A 10 -0.68 -23.45 -26.16
CA LEU A 10 -0.75 -24.91 -26.07
C LEU A 10 0.64 -25.59 -26.05
N VAL A 11 1.64 -24.97 -26.67
CA VAL A 11 3.02 -25.49 -26.69
C VAL A 11 3.77 -25.11 -25.42
N ASP A 12 4.60 -26.03 -24.91
CA ASP A 12 5.49 -25.86 -23.75
C ASP A 12 4.81 -25.41 -22.45
N ASP A 13 3.51 -25.69 -22.28
CA ASP A 13 2.72 -25.28 -21.11
C ASP A 13 2.83 -23.78 -20.80
N ARG A 14 3.03 -22.93 -21.82
CA ARG A 14 3.31 -21.49 -21.62
C ARG A 14 2.24 -20.80 -20.78
N TYR A 15 0.98 -21.16 -20.98
CA TYR A 15 -0.13 -20.65 -20.17
C TYR A 15 0.02 -21.05 -18.69
N VAL A 16 0.31 -22.32 -18.40
CA VAL A 16 0.51 -22.82 -17.03
C VAL A 16 1.73 -22.18 -16.38
N LYS A 17 2.83 -21.98 -17.14
CA LYS A 17 4.03 -21.27 -16.65
C LYS A 17 3.72 -19.82 -16.31
N ALA A 18 2.93 -19.13 -17.13
CA ALA A 18 2.50 -17.77 -16.85
C ALA A 18 1.68 -17.69 -15.55
N LEU A 19 0.74 -18.62 -15.33
CA LEU A 19 -0.02 -18.69 -14.08
C LEU A 19 0.89 -18.90 -12.87
N ARG A 20 1.86 -19.83 -12.94
CA ARG A 20 2.82 -20.07 -11.86
C ARG A 20 3.69 -18.84 -11.56
N LEU A 21 4.11 -18.10 -12.58
CA LEU A 21 4.87 -16.86 -12.40
C LEU A 21 4.01 -15.78 -11.71
N VAL A 22 2.73 -15.69 -12.03
CA VAL A 22 1.80 -14.79 -11.34
C VAL A 22 1.64 -15.21 -9.88
N GLU A 23 1.39 -16.49 -9.60
CA GLU A 23 1.27 -17.01 -8.22
C GLU A 23 2.54 -16.74 -7.40
N GLU A 24 3.72 -16.99 -7.97
CA GLU A 24 5.01 -16.73 -7.31
C GLU A 24 5.19 -15.23 -7.04
N PHE A 25 4.88 -14.38 -8.01
CA PHE A 25 4.93 -12.93 -7.85
C PHE A 25 3.99 -12.46 -6.72
N GLN A 26 2.73 -12.90 -6.73
CA GLN A 26 1.74 -12.54 -5.72
C GLN A 26 2.15 -13.00 -4.32
N SER A 27 2.75 -14.19 -4.21
CA SER A 27 3.31 -14.70 -2.95
C SER A 27 4.43 -13.80 -2.43
N GLN A 28 5.37 -13.40 -3.30
CA GLN A 28 6.48 -12.52 -2.93
C GLN A 28 6.00 -11.11 -2.54
N VAL A 29 5.01 -10.54 -3.26
CA VAL A 29 4.38 -9.27 -2.88
C VAL A 29 3.70 -9.40 -1.51
N GLY A 30 2.98 -10.49 -1.25
CA GLY A 30 2.38 -10.75 0.05
C GLY A 30 3.41 -10.80 1.19
N ALA A 31 4.56 -11.43 0.96
CA ALA A 31 5.66 -11.47 1.93
C ALA A 31 6.25 -10.06 2.19
N LEU A 32 6.46 -9.26 1.14
CA LEU A 32 6.93 -7.88 1.27
C LEU A 32 5.96 -7.01 2.06
N LEU A 33 4.66 -7.11 1.79
CA LEU A 33 3.65 -6.34 2.53
C LEU A 33 3.59 -6.73 4.01
N ARG A 34 3.74 -8.03 4.34
CA ARG A 34 3.83 -8.46 5.75
C ARG A 34 5.09 -7.94 6.44
N GLN A 35 6.21 -7.91 5.72
CA GLN A 35 7.45 -7.34 6.25
C GLN A 35 7.31 -5.82 6.48
N PHE A 36 6.62 -5.13 5.57
CA PHE A 36 6.36 -3.70 5.70
C PHE A 36 5.42 -3.40 6.87
N GLU A 37 4.28 -4.09 6.93
CA GLU A 37 3.35 -4.04 8.05
C GLU A 37 4.04 -4.26 9.41
N ALA A 38 4.86 -5.30 9.53
CA ALA A 38 5.56 -5.60 10.77
C ALA A 38 6.53 -4.48 11.21
N GLN A 39 7.15 -3.78 10.26
CA GLN A 39 7.99 -2.62 10.56
C GLN A 39 7.15 -1.42 10.99
N MET A 40 6.00 -1.18 10.35
CA MET A 40 5.06 -0.13 10.77
C MET A 40 4.56 -0.35 12.20
N MET A 41 4.26 -1.60 12.55
CA MET A 41 3.87 -1.96 13.93
C MET A 41 5.00 -1.74 14.94
N GLN A 42 6.26 -1.98 14.55
CA GLN A 42 7.42 -1.76 15.42
C GLN A 42 7.72 -0.27 15.61
N ALA A 43 7.48 0.55 14.59
CA ALA A 43 7.64 2.00 14.67
C ALA A 43 6.63 2.65 15.62
N GLN A 44 5.41 2.10 15.71
CA GLN A 44 4.31 2.67 16.49
C GLN A 44 3.59 1.62 17.34
N PRO A 45 4.28 1.00 18.32
CA PRO A 45 3.77 -0.17 19.03
C PRO A 45 2.50 0.10 19.87
N GLU A 46 2.28 1.35 20.30
CA GLU A 46 1.10 1.72 21.11
C GLU A 46 -0.20 1.74 20.31
N LEU A 47 -0.12 1.76 18.98
CA LEU A 47 -1.27 1.68 18.08
C LEU A 47 -1.74 0.25 17.79
N PHE A 48 -0.97 -0.79 18.17
CA PHE A 48 -1.27 -2.17 17.81
C PHE A 48 -1.29 -3.11 19.02
N GLU A 49 -2.20 -4.08 19.01
CA GLU A 49 -2.17 -5.18 19.99
C GLU A 49 -1.06 -6.19 19.66
N GLN A 50 -0.30 -6.61 20.67
CA GLN A 50 0.75 -7.62 20.46
C GLN A 50 0.13 -8.98 20.13
N GLY A 51 0.55 -9.57 19.01
CA GLY A 51 0.14 -10.92 18.60
C GLY A 51 -1.11 -10.98 17.72
N GLU A 52 -1.75 -9.84 17.43
CA GLU A 52 -2.79 -9.79 16.40
C GLU A 52 -2.17 -10.03 15.01
N THR A 53 -2.82 -10.88 14.20
CA THR A 53 -2.36 -11.19 12.84
C THR A 53 -3.30 -10.58 11.84
N ALA A 54 -2.80 -9.64 11.03
CA ALA A 54 -3.60 -9.05 9.97
C ALA A 54 -3.92 -10.02 8.84
N ARG A 55 -5.00 -9.70 8.13
CA ARG A 55 -5.49 -10.48 7.00
C ARG A 55 -5.01 -9.84 5.70
N LEU A 56 -4.18 -10.59 4.96
CA LEU A 56 -3.84 -10.26 3.58
C LEU A 56 -5.10 -10.36 2.72
N ARG A 57 -5.39 -9.31 1.96
CA ARG A 57 -6.45 -9.28 0.96
C ARG A 57 -5.84 -9.03 -0.42
N GLN A 58 -6.22 -9.88 -1.36
CA GLN A 58 -5.91 -9.75 -2.77
C GLN A 58 -7.24 -9.60 -3.51
N SER A 59 -7.33 -8.64 -4.42
CA SER A 59 -8.43 -8.60 -5.36
C SER A 59 -7.94 -8.21 -6.75
N GLU A 60 -8.42 -8.97 -7.73
CA GLU A 60 -8.24 -8.71 -9.15
C GLU A 60 -9.60 -8.27 -9.67
N ASN A 61 -9.70 -7.05 -10.20
CA ASN A 61 -10.94 -6.57 -10.80
C ASN A 61 -10.83 -6.76 -12.32
N PRO A 62 -11.61 -7.63 -12.97
CA PRO A 62 -11.44 -7.93 -14.39
C PRO A 62 -11.75 -6.76 -15.34
N GLY A 63 -12.44 -5.72 -14.85
CA GLY A 63 -12.93 -4.59 -15.66
C GLY A 63 -12.09 -3.31 -15.62
N SER A 64 -11.13 -3.23 -14.71
CA SER A 64 -10.10 -2.18 -14.68
C SER A 64 -8.77 -2.93 -14.65
N GLY A 65 -7.77 -2.59 -15.46
CA GLY A 65 -6.48 -3.31 -15.51
C GLY A 65 -5.63 -3.18 -14.23
N LEU A 66 -6.25 -3.25 -13.05
CA LEU A 66 -5.80 -2.78 -11.76
C LEU A 66 -5.90 -3.94 -10.77
N ALA A 67 -4.78 -4.63 -10.58
CA ALA A 67 -4.61 -5.56 -9.49
C ALA A 67 -4.29 -4.79 -8.20
N ASN A 68 -4.76 -5.27 -7.04
CA ASN A 68 -4.31 -4.76 -5.76
C ASN A 68 -3.87 -5.87 -4.82
N HIS A 69 -2.80 -5.58 -4.09
CA HIS A 69 -2.33 -6.36 -2.96
C HIS A 69 -2.33 -5.45 -1.74
N ARG A 70 -3.03 -5.85 -0.67
CA ARG A 70 -3.08 -5.05 0.56
C ARG A 70 -3.23 -5.90 1.80
N ILE A 71 -2.75 -5.38 2.91
CA ILE A 71 -3.05 -5.87 4.24
C ILE A 71 -3.81 -4.77 4.98
N ASN A 72 -4.89 -5.15 5.65
CA ASN A 72 -5.55 -4.29 6.63
C ASN A 72 -5.27 -4.86 8.02
N HIS A 73 -4.70 -4.04 8.89
CA HIS A 73 -4.50 -4.33 10.30
C HIS A 73 -5.28 -3.32 11.12
N SER A 74 -6.18 -3.77 11.99
CA SER A 74 -6.86 -2.88 12.92
C SER A 74 -5.86 -2.21 13.84
N LEU A 75 -6.00 -0.91 14.06
CA LEU A 75 -5.35 -0.27 15.20
C LEU A 75 -6.17 -0.68 16.43
N SER A 76 -5.53 -1.42 17.32
CA SER A 76 -6.16 -2.08 18.48
C SER A 76 -5.31 -1.96 19.75
N GLY A 77 -4.19 -1.23 19.68
CA GLY A 77 -3.32 -0.97 20.82
C GLY A 77 -3.91 0.03 21.83
N PRO A 78 -3.23 0.24 22.97
CA PRO A 78 -3.72 1.09 24.05
C PRO A 78 -3.96 2.55 23.65
N ALA A 79 -3.24 3.08 22.67
CA ALA A 79 -3.40 4.44 22.16
C ALA A 79 -4.24 4.50 20.88
N ALA A 80 -4.72 3.35 20.38
CA ALA A 80 -5.36 3.25 19.08
C ALA A 80 -6.74 3.93 19.04
N PRO A 81 -7.02 4.75 18.01
CA PRO A 81 -8.37 5.26 17.78
C PRO A 81 -9.32 4.16 17.33
N ASP A 82 -10.58 4.26 17.74
CA ASP A 82 -11.62 3.28 17.41
C ASP A 82 -11.90 3.22 15.90
N GLY A 83 -11.92 2.01 15.35
CA GLY A 83 -12.38 1.74 13.98
C GLY A 83 -11.40 2.16 12.87
N VAL A 84 -10.14 2.38 13.21
CA VAL A 84 -9.08 2.72 12.24
C VAL A 84 -8.29 1.48 11.85
N ASP A 85 -8.04 1.29 10.55
CA ASP A 85 -7.18 0.23 10.02
C ASP A 85 -5.91 0.83 9.37
N LEU A 86 -4.74 0.30 9.71
CA LEU A 86 -3.55 0.45 8.87
C LEU A 86 -3.74 -0.37 7.59
N ASN A 87 -3.72 0.32 6.46
CA ASN A 87 -3.75 -0.29 5.13
C ASN A 87 -2.39 -0.13 4.45
N VAL A 88 -1.56 -1.17 4.45
CA VAL A 88 -0.34 -1.23 3.63
C VAL A 88 -0.65 -1.89 2.29
N HIS A 89 -0.10 -1.36 1.20
CA HIS A 89 -0.52 -1.78 -0.13
C HIS A 89 0.54 -1.65 -1.22
N LEU A 90 0.34 -2.46 -2.27
CA LEU A 90 0.85 -2.25 -3.61
C LEU A 90 -0.34 -2.24 -4.57
N TYR A 91 -0.62 -1.08 -5.14
CA TYR A 91 -1.71 -0.87 -6.09
C TYR A 91 -1.18 -0.60 -7.50
N TRP A 92 -1.81 -1.22 -8.49
CA TRP A 92 -1.72 -0.79 -9.87
C TRP A 92 -2.90 0.12 -10.13
N MET A 93 -2.65 1.40 -10.37
CA MET A 93 -3.66 2.45 -10.53
C MET A 93 -3.46 3.19 -11.85
N PRO A 94 -4.52 3.76 -12.46
CA PRO A 94 -4.36 4.77 -13.49
C PRO A 94 -3.69 6.00 -12.85
N PRO A 95 -2.61 6.54 -13.41
CA PRO A 95 -1.91 7.70 -12.84
C PRO A 95 -2.84 8.87 -12.50
N ALA A 96 -3.83 9.13 -13.35
CA ALA A 96 -4.81 10.20 -13.17
C ALA A 96 -5.66 10.06 -11.88
N GLU A 97 -5.94 8.84 -11.41
CA GLU A 97 -6.66 8.64 -10.14
C GLU A 97 -5.82 9.02 -8.92
N TYR A 98 -4.50 9.14 -9.10
CA TYR A 98 -3.54 9.56 -8.08
C TYR A 98 -2.95 10.95 -8.40
N ASN A 99 -3.62 11.72 -9.27
CA ASN A 99 -3.20 13.04 -9.73
C ASN A 99 -1.80 13.07 -10.38
N ARG A 100 -1.39 11.96 -10.99
CA ARG A 100 -0.10 11.82 -11.69
C ARG A 100 -0.29 11.96 -13.20
N THR A 101 0.57 12.76 -13.82
CA THR A 101 0.60 12.98 -15.28
C THR A 101 1.96 12.68 -15.91
N ASP A 102 2.95 12.42 -15.04
CA ASP A 102 4.36 12.16 -15.36
C ASP A 102 4.68 10.66 -15.48
N ILE A 103 3.69 9.79 -15.29
CA ILE A 103 3.85 8.34 -15.36
C ILE A 103 3.11 7.80 -16.58
N ASP A 104 3.85 7.14 -17.47
CA ASP A 104 3.29 6.38 -18.56
C ASP A 104 2.90 4.96 -18.10
N GLY A 105 1.71 4.51 -18.51
CA GLY A 105 1.19 3.19 -18.16
C GLY A 105 0.57 3.13 -16.76
N ALA A 106 0.73 2.00 -16.07
CA ALA A 106 0.16 1.82 -14.74
C ALA A 106 1.08 2.44 -13.67
N LEU A 107 0.50 3.32 -12.84
CA LEU A 107 1.10 3.71 -11.57
C LEU A 107 1.14 2.46 -10.68
N ARG A 108 2.31 2.19 -10.12
CA ARG A 108 2.56 1.16 -9.11
C ARG A 108 2.79 1.86 -7.79
N ALA A 109 1.72 2.12 -7.05
CA ALA A 109 1.74 2.83 -5.80
C ALA A 109 2.01 1.85 -4.66
N PHE A 110 3.23 1.88 -4.12
CA PHE A 110 3.59 1.18 -2.89
C PHE A 110 3.49 2.17 -1.73
N GLY A 111 2.65 1.88 -0.75
CA GLY A 111 2.26 2.90 0.22
C GLY A 111 1.46 2.39 1.40
N TYR A 112 1.06 3.34 2.25
CA TYR A 112 0.12 3.09 3.32
C TYR A 112 -0.93 4.20 3.43
N LYS A 113 -1.97 3.91 4.21
CA LYS A 113 -2.91 4.90 4.74
C LYS A 113 -3.54 4.39 6.04
N LEU A 114 -4.12 5.28 6.82
CA LEU A 114 -4.96 4.94 7.96
C LEU A 114 -6.43 5.08 7.58
N LYS A 115 -7.05 3.97 7.23
CA LYS A 115 -8.45 3.95 6.81
C LYS A 115 -9.35 4.16 8.02
N GLY A 116 -10.29 5.09 7.92
CA GLY A 116 -11.21 5.44 8.99
C GLY A 116 -10.65 6.48 9.98
N ALA A 117 -9.41 6.94 9.77
CA ALA A 117 -8.85 8.02 10.57
C ALA A 117 -9.60 9.35 10.32
N ASP A 118 -9.53 10.24 11.31
CA ASP A 118 -10.04 11.60 11.19
C ASP A 118 -9.34 12.33 10.02
N THR A 119 -10.14 12.89 9.11
CA THR A 119 -9.62 13.53 7.90
C THR A 119 -8.83 14.81 8.18
N GLY A 120 -9.13 15.52 9.27
CA GLY A 120 -8.35 16.69 9.69
C GLY A 120 -6.95 16.32 10.18
N ILE A 121 -6.80 15.16 10.82
CA ILE A 121 -5.48 14.62 11.17
C ILE A 121 -4.72 14.23 9.90
N ASP A 122 -5.37 13.51 8.97
CA ASP A 122 -4.77 13.16 7.68
C ASP A 122 -4.33 14.41 6.87
N GLU A 123 -5.15 15.45 6.85
CA GLU A 123 -4.84 16.73 6.19
C GLU A 123 -3.63 17.41 6.84
N SER A 124 -3.59 17.46 8.17
CA SER A 124 -2.47 18.01 8.93
C SER A 124 -1.16 17.25 8.69
N VAL A 125 -1.21 15.91 8.73
CA VAL A 125 -0.04 15.08 8.41
C VAL A 125 0.39 15.33 6.97
N ALA A 126 -0.53 15.32 6.00
CA ALA A 126 -0.21 15.59 4.60
C ALA A 126 0.37 16.99 4.36
N GLU A 127 -0.07 18.01 5.10
CA GLU A 127 0.51 19.36 5.07
C GLU A 127 1.95 19.36 5.61
N GLN A 128 2.20 18.65 6.71
CA GLN A 128 3.54 18.51 7.28
C GLN A 128 4.47 17.69 6.37
N THR A 129 3.96 16.63 5.74
CA THR A 129 4.69 15.86 4.72
C THR A 129 5.10 16.75 3.56
N ARG A 130 4.19 17.60 3.05
CA ARG A 130 4.47 18.57 1.96
C ARG A 130 5.47 19.65 2.36
N ALA A 131 5.46 20.07 3.63
CA ALA A 131 6.37 21.10 4.13
C ALA A 131 7.77 20.55 4.47
N GLY A 132 7.87 19.24 4.74
CA GLY A 132 9.13 18.55 5.01
C GLY A 132 9.84 18.07 3.75
N GLU A 133 11.03 17.50 3.93
CA GLU A 133 11.85 16.90 2.86
C GLU A 133 11.52 15.40 2.70
N TRP A 134 10.23 15.07 2.62
CA TRP A 134 9.80 13.69 2.44
C TRP A 134 9.78 13.32 0.95
N GLU A 135 10.48 12.24 0.59
CA GLU A 135 10.41 11.66 -0.77
C GLU A 135 9.14 10.81 -0.97
N LEU A 136 7.99 11.36 -0.60
CA LEU A 136 6.69 10.70 -0.66
C LEU A 136 5.70 11.51 -1.49
N GLU A 137 4.81 10.78 -2.12
CA GLU A 137 3.68 11.31 -2.86
C GLU A 137 2.42 11.14 -2.02
N MET A 138 1.47 12.06 -2.19
CA MET A 138 0.17 12.00 -1.53
C MET A 138 -0.93 12.02 -2.58
N ALA A 139 -1.93 11.17 -2.40
CA ALA A 139 -3.11 11.17 -3.23
C ALA A 139 -4.37 11.00 -2.37
N PRO A 140 -5.49 11.62 -2.75
CA PRO A 140 -6.79 11.19 -2.24
C PRO A 140 -7.01 9.73 -2.68
N ASN A 141 -7.63 8.92 -1.83
CA ASN A 141 -7.99 7.58 -2.21
C ASN A 141 -9.36 7.58 -2.93
N PRO A 142 -9.53 6.90 -4.08
CA PRO A 142 -10.82 6.86 -4.76
C PRO A 142 -11.90 6.06 -4.01
N TYR A 143 -11.55 5.31 -2.96
CA TYR A 143 -12.46 4.40 -2.24
C TYR A 143 -12.85 4.86 -0.83
N ASP A 144 -12.19 5.87 -0.26
CA ASP A 144 -12.48 6.44 1.06
C ASP A 144 -11.82 7.83 1.18
N SER A 145 -12.11 8.55 2.27
CA SER A 145 -11.70 9.95 2.46
C SER A 145 -10.26 10.12 2.95
N ASN A 146 -9.52 9.03 3.22
CA ASN A 146 -8.20 9.10 3.84
C ASN A 146 -7.09 9.28 2.80
N THR A 147 -6.03 9.99 3.21
CA THR A 147 -4.87 10.28 2.35
C THR A 147 -4.01 9.04 2.19
N VAL A 148 -3.58 8.77 0.95
CA VAL A 148 -2.59 7.73 0.64
C VAL A 148 -1.20 8.35 0.57
N PHE A 149 -0.28 7.82 1.36
CA PHE A 149 1.15 8.13 1.30
C PHE A 149 1.87 7.01 0.56
N TYR A 150 2.55 7.33 -0.54
CA TYR A 150 3.11 6.30 -1.41
C TYR A 150 4.35 6.75 -2.16
N ARG A 151 5.05 5.77 -2.74
CA ARG A 151 6.02 5.98 -3.82
C ARG A 151 5.65 5.16 -5.04
N HIS A 152 5.97 5.69 -6.20
CA HIS A 152 5.92 4.93 -7.43
C HIS A 152 7.13 3.98 -7.50
N VAL A 153 6.90 2.68 -7.74
CA VAL A 153 7.96 1.67 -7.78
C VAL A 153 7.97 0.85 -9.07
N SER A 154 9.17 0.47 -9.50
CA SER A 154 9.44 -0.33 -10.70
C SER A 154 10.33 -1.54 -10.43
N SER A 155 10.90 -1.65 -9.22
CA SER A 155 11.80 -2.74 -8.86
C SER A 155 11.66 -3.13 -7.38
N LYS A 156 12.16 -4.31 -7.04
CA LYS A 156 12.23 -4.73 -5.63
C LYS A 156 13.11 -3.78 -4.80
N ALA A 157 14.19 -3.27 -5.37
CA ALA A 157 15.06 -2.31 -4.68
C ALA A 157 14.31 -1.03 -4.31
N GLU A 158 13.53 -0.49 -5.25
CA GLU A 158 12.67 0.67 -5.00
C GLU A 158 11.56 0.37 -3.98
N ILE A 159 11.02 -0.86 -3.94
CA ILE A 159 10.09 -1.25 -2.88
C ILE A 159 10.77 -1.20 -1.51
N MET A 160 11.98 -1.77 -1.39
CA MET A 160 12.70 -1.77 -0.11
C MET A 160 13.05 -0.35 0.34
N ASP A 161 13.46 0.51 -0.59
CA ASP A 161 13.73 1.93 -0.34
C ASP A 161 12.46 2.67 0.08
N ALA A 162 11.33 2.43 -0.61
CA ALA A 162 10.04 2.99 -0.24
C ALA A 162 9.57 2.52 1.14
N MET A 163 9.78 1.25 1.50
CA MET A 163 9.46 0.75 2.84
C MET A 163 10.21 1.55 3.91
N THR A 164 11.51 1.79 3.73
CA THR A 164 12.29 2.59 4.70
C THR A 164 11.71 3.99 4.88
N VAL A 165 11.46 4.71 3.79
CA VAL A 165 10.91 6.08 3.86
C VAL A 165 9.51 6.10 4.48
N LEU A 166 8.65 5.14 4.12
CA LEU A 166 7.27 5.08 4.63
C LEU A 166 7.20 4.69 6.11
N VAL A 167 8.10 3.80 6.57
CA VAL A 167 8.20 3.45 8.00
C VAL A 167 8.68 4.65 8.80
N ASP A 168 9.72 5.35 8.36
CA ASP A 168 10.23 6.56 9.02
C ASP A 168 9.17 7.67 9.08
N HIS A 169 8.41 7.84 7.99
CA HIS A 169 7.28 8.76 7.96
C HIS A 169 6.19 8.38 8.97
N PHE A 170 5.86 7.10 9.07
CA PHE A 170 4.87 6.63 10.03
C PHE A 170 5.36 6.69 11.48
N GLU A 171 6.65 6.43 11.72
CA GLU A 171 7.28 6.65 13.01
C GLU A 171 7.15 8.12 13.43
N THR A 172 7.43 9.04 12.50
CA THR A 172 7.38 10.49 12.75
C THR A 172 5.97 11.01 13.03
N PHE A 173 4.96 10.54 12.30
CA PHE A 173 3.60 11.11 12.35
C PHE A 173 2.55 10.21 12.99
N GLY A 174 2.88 8.97 13.38
CA GLY A 174 1.94 8.01 13.95
C GLY A 174 1.26 8.50 15.24
N ASP A 175 2.00 9.21 16.09
CA ASP A 175 1.50 9.79 17.34
C ASP A 175 0.32 10.75 17.13
N ALA A 176 0.23 11.40 15.95
CA ALA A 176 -0.88 12.29 15.63
C ALA A 176 -2.23 11.55 15.62
N TYR A 177 -2.21 10.23 15.42
CA TYR A 177 -3.39 9.39 15.36
C TYR A 177 -3.75 8.76 16.71
N HIS A 178 -2.93 8.92 17.75
CA HIS A 178 -3.25 8.43 19.09
C HIS A 178 -4.56 9.07 19.60
N MET A 179 -5.38 8.31 20.33
CA MET A 179 -6.64 8.83 20.89
C MET A 179 -6.47 10.12 21.69
N GLU A 180 -5.37 10.24 22.45
CA GLU A 180 -5.09 11.41 23.29
C GLU A 180 -4.82 12.68 22.47
N SER A 181 -4.28 12.54 21.26
CA SER A 181 -3.97 13.63 20.32
C SER A 181 -5.20 14.24 19.66
N GLN A 182 -6.38 13.63 19.84
CA GLN A 182 -7.65 14.06 19.22
C GLN A 182 -8.54 14.91 20.16
N SER A 183 -8.00 15.32 21.32
CA SER A 183 -8.69 16.04 22.40
C SER A 183 -8.71 17.56 22.23
#